data_AF-A0A3C0QAM4-F1
#
_entry.id   AF-A0A3C0QAM4-F1
#
_cell.length_a   1.000
_cell.length_b   1.000
_cell.length_c   1.000
_cell.angle_alpha   90.00
_cell.angle_beta   90.00
_cell.angle_gamma   90.00
#
_symmetry.space_group_name_H-M   'P 1'
#
loop_
_entity.id
_entity.type
_entity.pdbx_description
1 polymer ?
#
loop_
_entity_poly.entity_id
_entity_poly.type
_entity_poly.pdbx_seq_one_letter_code
_entity_poly.pdbx_strand_id
1 'polypeptide(L)' 'TVLERLLENISFEATDRSGSTLVIDADYVDEHLDALVKDEDLSRYIL' A
#
# COMPACT_ATOMS: atom_id res chain seq x y z
N THR A 1 -5.69 0.48 9.36
CA THR A 1 -4.93 1.75 9.18
C THR A 1 -3.59 1.46 8.53
N VAL A 2 -3.11 2.35 7.66
CA VAL A 2 -1.93 2.28 6.74
C VAL A 2 -1.58 0.91 6.17
N LEU A 3 -1.07 -0.01 6.98
CA LEU A 3 -0.71 -1.38 6.59
C LEU A 3 -1.90 -2.11 5.94
N GLU A 4 -3.11 -1.97 6.49
CA GLU A 4 -4.32 -2.56 5.90
C GLU A 4 -4.62 -1.98 4.52
N ARG A 5 -4.44 -0.68 4.31
CA ARG A 5 -4.65 -0.03 3.01
C ARG A 5 -3.62 -0.48 1.98
N LEU A 6 -2.37 -0.64 2.42
CA LEU A 6 -1.29 -1.15 1.57
C LEU A 6 -1.56 -2.61 1.17
N LEU A 7 -2.04 -3.42 2.11
CA LEU A 7 -2.37 -4.83 1.88
C LEU A 7 -3.69 -5.03 1.13
N GLU A 8 -4.59 -4.05 1.11
CA GLU A 8 -5.88 -4.14 0.41
C GLU A 8 -5.69 -4.33 -1.11
N ASN A 9 -4.84 -3.51 -1.72
CA ASN A 9 -4.52 -3.62 -3.14
C ASN A 9 -3.84 -4.95 -3.46
N ILE A 10 -2.89 -5.37 -2.62
CA ILE A 10 -2.20 -6.66 -2.77
C ILE A 10 -3.18 -7.81 -2.64
N SER A 11 -4.10 -7.74 -1.67
CA SER A 11 -5.13 -8.77 -1.46
C SER A 11 -6.11 -8.85 -2.62
N PHE A 12 -6.40 -7.73 -3.29
CA PHE A 12 -7.23 -7.71 -4.50
C PHE A 12 -6.50 -8.39 -5.68
N GLU A 13 -5.25 -7.99 -5.93
CA GLU A 13 -4.44 -8.54 -7.04
C GLU A 13 -3.92 -9.96 -6.78
N ALA A 14 -3.84 -10.41 -5.51
CA ALA A 14 -3.29 -11.71 -5.14
C ALA A 14 -4.01 -12.89 -5.81
N THR A 15 -5.32 -12.73 -6.07
CA THR A 15 -6.13 -13.76 -6.74
C THR A 15 -5.69 -13.96 -8.19
N ASP A 16 -5.44 -12.86 -8.91
CA ASP A 16 -4.96 -12.87 -10.31
C ASP A 16 -3.48 -13.21 -10.41
N ARG A 17 -2.72 -12.90 -9.36
CA ARG A 17 -1.27 -13.12 -9.25
C ARG A 17 -0.90 -14.42 -8.52
N SER A 18 -1.82 -15.38 -8.48
CA SER A 18 -1.62 -16.66 -7.79
C SER A 18 -0.36 -17.38 -8.30
N GLY A 19 0.59 -17.63 -7.40
CA GLY A 19 1.89 -18.28 -7.70
C GLY A 19 3.04 -17.30 -7.97
N SER A 20 2.81 -16.00 -7.99
CA SER A 20 3.88 -15.00 -8.05
C SER A 20 4.30 -14.54 -6.64
N THR A 21 5.57 -14.16 -6.50
CA THR A 21 6.11 -13.59 -5.26
C THR A 21 6.21 -12.08 -5.43
N LEU A 22 5.41 -11.34 -4.67
CA LEU A 22 5.54 -9.90 -4.56
C LEU A 22 6.50 -9.58 -3.40
N VAL A 23 7.55 -8.82 -3.69
CA VAL A 23 8.48 -8.32 -2.66
C VAL A 23 8.02 -6.92 -2.28
N ILE A 24 7.67 -6.74 -1.01
CA ILE A 24 7.35 -5.43 -0.44
C ILE A 24 8.65 -4.87 0.14
N ASP A 25 9.28 -3.93 -0.57
CA ASP A 25 10.46 -3.22 -0.13
C ASP A 25 10.12 -1.77 0.28
N ALA A 26 11.15 -1.04 0.74
CA ALA A 26 10.98 0.35 1.15
C ALA A 26 10.51 1.24 -0.01
N ASP A 27 10.98 0.98 -1.24
CA ASP A 27 10.60 1.74 -2.43
C ASP A 27 9.10 1.54 -2.76
N TYR A 28 8.59 0.30 -2.67
CA TYR A 28 7.17 -0.02 -2.86
C TYR A 28 6.30 0.66 -1.79
N VAL A 29 6.76 0.66 -0.55
CA VAL A 29 6.08 1.29 0.58
C VAL A 29 6.07 2.81 0.42
N ASP A 30 7.20 3.42 0.05
CA ASP A 30 7.30 4.85 -0.20
C ASP A 30 6.48 5.29 -1.41
N GLU A 31 6.43 4.52 -2.51
CA GLU A 31 5.58 4.86 -3.66
C GLU A 31 4.08 4.86 -3.29
N HIS A 32 3.64 3.87 -2.50
CA HIS A 32 2.26 3.77 -2.04
C HIS A 32 1.92 4.80 -0.95
N LEU A 33 2.88 5.11 -0.07
CA LEU A 33 2.71 6.08 1.01
C LEU A 33 2.88 7.51 0.53
N ASP A 34 3.77 7.83 -0.42
CA ASP A 34 3.95 9.18 -0.95
C ASP A 34 2.67 9.70 -1.60
N ALA A 35 1.91 8.81 -2.25
CA ALA A 35 0.58 9.14 -2.78
C ALA A 35 -0.43 9.49 -1.67
N LEU A 36 -0.27 8.91 -0.48
CA LEU A 36 -1.11 9.16 0.70
C LEU A 36 -0.62 10.34 1.55
N VAL A 37 0.70 10.57 1.61
CA VAL A 37 1.38 11.55 2.47
C VAL A 37 1.48 12.92 1.79
N LYS A 38 1.48 13.00 0.46
CA LYS A 38 1.36 14.27 -0.28
C LYS A 38 0.07 15.04 0.05
N ASP A 39 -0.91 14.35 0.58
CA ASP A 39 -2.16 14.93 1.06
C ASP A 39 -2.05 15.01 2.61
N GLU A 40 -1.34 16.04 3.09
CA GLU A 40 -1.05 16.31 4.52
C GLU A 40 -2.31 16.20 5.39
N ASP A 41 -3.48 16.50 4.83
CA ASP A 41 -4.77 16.37 5.49
C ASP A 41 -5.28 14.92 5.58
N LEU A 42 -5.04 14.05 4.59
CA LEU A 42 -5.40 12.62 4.69
C LEU A 42 -4.54 11.87 5.71
N SER A 43 -3.25 12.20 5.79
CA SER A 43 -2.33 11.56 6.74
C SER A 43 -2.80 11.71 8.19
N ARG A 44 -3.41 12.86 8.54
CA ARG A 44 -3.95 13.14 9.89
C ARG A 44 -5.23 12.39 10.23
N TYR A 45 -5.97 11.89 9.24
CA TYR A 45 -7.24 11.19 9.45
C TYR A 45 -7.14 9.67 9.33
N ILE A 46 -6.04 9.14 8.77
CA ILE A 46 -5.92 7.72 8.40
C ILE A 46 -4.80 6.99 9.17
N LEU A 47 -3.85 7.72 9.77
CA LEU A 47 -2.85 7.17 10.70
C LEU A 47 -3.41 7.03 12.12
#